data_AF-A0A380BEE1-F1
#
_entry.id   AF-A0A380BEE1-F1
#
_cell.length_a   1.000
_cell.length_b   1.000
_cell.length_c   1.000
_cell.angle_alpha   90.00
_cell.angle_beta   90.00
_cell.angle_gamma   90.00
#
_symmetry.space_group_name_H-M   'P 1'
#
loop_
_entity.id
_entity.type
_entity.pdbx_description
1 polymer ?
#
loop_
_entity_poly.entity_id
_entity_poly.type
_entity_poly.pdbx_seq_one_letter_code
_entity_poly.pdbx_strand_id
1 'polypeptide(L)'
;MSHYISISSLNVQLMSLASLAIAGEDLCRRYMYKSNISMYDKESYSRTLKLSVSESLIELAVKLRTFDEFCPFDPENDIDIYENKTNKESKNLRFICNKIIHADEVHLDYQGNRNYNNDFTWWGGQITLSGKQGKNSWVFFFDVVQFCDSAIDFLYKMQQVIESKQTKSNDLLQHS
;
A
#
# COMPACT_ATOMS: atom_id res chain seq x y z
N MET A 1 11.11 -3.87 -28.36
CA MET A 1 9.77 -4.42 -28.07
C MET A 1 9.30 -3.85 -26.74
N SER A 2 8.37 -2.89 -26.75
CA SER A 2 7.72 -2.43 -25.53
C SER A 2 6.53 -3.34 -25.23
N HIS A 3 6.63 -4.19 -24.20
CA HIS A 3 5.48 -4.93 -23.71
C HIS A 3 4.43 -3.96 -23.13
N TYR A 4 3.15 -4.21 -23.39
CA TYR A 4 2.07 -3.44 -22.79
C TYR A 4 1.92 -3.83 -21.32
N ILE A 5 2.05 -2.87 -20.42
CA ILE A 5 1.92 -3.06 -18.97
C ILE A 5 0.54 -2.52 -18.56
N SER A 6 -0.31 -3.38 -18.00
CA SER A 6 -1.66 -2.98 -17.55
C SER A 6 -1.60 -2.22 -16.22
N ILE A 7 -1.48 -0.90 -16.31
CA ILE A 7 -1.57 0.03 -15.16
C ILE A 7 -2.96 -0.02 -14.51
N SER A 8 -4.01 -0.29 -15.29
CA SER A 8 -5.39 -0.36 -14.78
C SER A 8 -5.57 -1.41 -13.67
N SER A 9 -4.93 -2.58 -13.81
CA SER A 9 -4.98 -3.63 -12.78
C SER A 9 -4.38 -3.18 -11.44
N LEU A 10 -3.30 -2.41 -11.49
CA LEU A 10 -2.64 -1.85 -10.30
C LEU A 10 -3.51 -0.77 -9.65
N ASN A 11 -4.13 0.10 -10.43
CA ASN A 11 -5.04 1.12 -9.91
C ASN A 11 -6.23 0.50 -9.17
N VAL A 12 -6.81 -0.59 -9.68
CA VAL A 12 -7.88 -1.32 -8.99
C VAL A 12 -7.40 -1.89 -7.65
N GLN A 13 -6.19 -2.45 -7.62
CA GLN A 13 -5.60 -3.02 -6.41
C GLN A 13 -5.28 -1.93 -5.37
N LEU A 14 -4.70 -0.80 -5.79
CA LEU A 14 -4.46 0.38 -4.95
C LEU A 14 -5.75 0.95 -4.38
N MET A 15 -6.79 1.11 -5.21
CA MET A 15 -8.10 1.59 -4.80
C MET A 15 -8.73 0.64 -3.76
N SER A 16 -8.61 -0.67 -3.96
CA SER A 16 -9.14 -1.67 -3.03
C SER A 16 -8.42 -1.60 -1.67
N LEU A 17 -7.09 -1.51 -1.69
CA LEU A 17 -6.27 -1.42 -0.48
C LEU A 17 -6.53 -0.12 0.30
N ALA A 18 -6.59 1.02 -0.38
CA ALA A 18 -6.94 2.31 0.22
C ALA A 18 -8.37 2.28 0.80
N SER A 19 -9.32 1.66 0.10
CA SER A 19 -10.71 1.53 0.57
C SER A 19 -10.80 0.69 1.84
N LEU A 20 -10.02 -0.40 1.95
CA LEU A 20 -9.95 -1.21 3.17
C LEU A 20 -9.40 -0.41 4.37
N ALA A 21 -8.37 0.41 4.12
CA ALA A 21 -7.78 1.28 5.14
C ALA A 21 -8.77 2.34 5.64
N ILE A 22 -9.48 3.01 4.72
CA ILE A 22 -10.40 4.12 5.03
C ILE A 22 -11.71 3.61 5.66
N ALA A 23 -12.26 2.50 5.16
CA ALA A 23 -13.59 2.02 5.57
C ALA A 23 -13.57 1.20 6.86
N GLY A 24 -12.40 0.91 7.45
CA GLY A 24 -12.24 -0.07 8.52
C GLY A 24 -13.16 0.14 9.73
N GLU A 25 -13.28 1.38 10.21
CA GLU A 25 -14.14 1.71 11.36
C GLU A 25 -15.61 1.44 11.06
N ASP A 26 -16.09 1.94 9.91
CA ASP A 26 -17.49 1.82 9.50
C ASP A 26 -17.90 0.38 9.24
N LEU A 27 -17.00 -0.42 8.66
CA LEU A 27 -17.22 -1.83 8.38
C LEU A 27 -17.33 -2.62 9.70
N CYS A 28 -16.41 -2.39 10.63
CA CYS A 28 -16.45 -3.03 11.95
C CYS A 28 -17.70 -2.60 12.74
N ARG A 29 -18.06 -1.31 12.70
CA ARG A 29 -19.24 -0.77 13.38
C ARG A 29 -20.52 -1.41 12.88
N ARG A 30 -20.66 -1.62 11.57
CA ARG A 30 -21.87 -2.18 10.95
C ARG A 30 -21.98 -3.69 11.13
N TYR A 31 -20.90 -4.44 10.90
CA TYR A 31 -20.96 -5.89 10.70
C TYR A 31 -20.34 -6.74 11.82
N MET A 32 -19.54 -6.15 12.71
CA MET A 32 -18.88 -6.89 13.80
C MET A 32 -19.56 -6.70 15.16
N TYR A 33 -20.21 -5.55 15.40
CA TYR A 33 -20.72 -5.21 16.75
C TYR A 33 -22.19 -4.80 16.84
N LYS A 34 -22.82 -4.30 15.75
CA LYS A 34 -24.21 -3.80 15.78
C LYS A 34 -25.22 -4.61 14.96
N SER A 35 -24.78 -5.56 14.14
CA SER A 35 -25.69 -6.34 13.29
C SER A 35 -26.09 -7.66 13.92
N ASN A 36 -27.36 -8.05 13.75
CA ASN A 36 -27.83 -9.44 13.95
C ASN A 36 -27.28 -10.41 12.88
N ILE A 37 -26.47 -9.91 11.95
CA ILE A 37 -25.87 -10.63 10.83
C ILE A 37 -24.38 -10.35 10.88
N SER A 38 -23.62 -11.27 11.48
CA SER A 38 -22.16 -11.25 11.47
C SER A 38 -21.67 -11.95 10.21
N MET A 39 -21.04 -11.23 9.30
CA MET A 39 -20.43 -11.85 8.10
C MET A 39 -19.18 -12.67 8.45
N TYR A 40 -18.46 -12.25 9.49
CA TYR A 40 -17.25 -12.88 9.99
C TYR A 40 -17.22 -12.76 11.51
N ASP A 41 -16.62 -13.72 12.22
CA ASP A 41 -16.19 -13.48 13.60
C ASP A 41 -14.92 -12.61 13.62
N LYS A 42 -14.57 -12.07 14.80
CA LYS A 42 -13.44 -11.15 14.98
C LYS A 42 -12.10 -11.76 14.56
N GLU A 43 -11.87 -13.04 14.85
CA GLU A 43 -10.62 -13.73 14.52
C GLU A 43 -10.52 -13.94 13.01
N SER A 44 -11.59 -14.47 12.39
CA SER A 44 -11.66 -14.67 10.94
C SER A 44 -11.49 -13.38 10.16
N TYR A 45 -12.13 -12.28 10.60
CA TYR A 45 -11.95 -10.97 9.97
C TYR A 45 -10.53 -10.45 10.10
N SER A 46 -9.95 -10.50 11.30
CA SER A 46 -8.60 -9.99 11.54
C SER A 46 -7.56 -10.78 10.73
N ARG A 47 -7.71 -12.10 10.67
CA ARG A 47 -6.86 -12.98 9.85
C ARG A 47 -7.00 -12.68 8.36
N THR A 48 -8.23 -12.58 7.87
CA THR A 48 -8.51 -12.31 6.45
C THR A 48 -7.94 -10.96 6.06
N LEU A 49 -8.20 -9.93 6.85
CA LEU A 49 -7.68 -8.58 6.62
C LEU A 49 -6.15 -8.57 6.61
N LYS A 50 -5.50 -9.21 7.58
CA LYS A 50 -4.03 -9.30 7.63
C LYS A 50 -3.47 -9.95 6.35
N LEU A 51 -4.05 -11.06 5.92
CA LEU A 51 -3.60 -11.75 4.70
C LEU A 51 -3.81 -10.88 3.46
N SER A 52 -5.01 -10.32 3.27
CA SER A 52 -5.34 -9.50 2.10
C SER A 52 -4.49 -8.23 2.01
N VAL A 53 -4.26 -7.54 3.13
CA VAL A 53 -3.42 -6.34 3.18
C VAL A 53 -1.96 -6.69 2.90
N SER A 54 -1.44 -7.73 3.55
CA SER A 54 -0.03 -8.13 3.37
C SER A 54 0.25 -8.59 1.95
N GLU A 55 -0.63 -9.40 1.35
CA GLU A 55 -0.54 -9.86 -0.04
C GLU A 55 -0.59 -8.69 -1.02
N SER A 56 -1.54 -7.76 -0.82
CA SER A 56 -1.65 -6.58 -1.69
C SER A 56 -0.41 -5.69 -1.60
N LEU A 57 0.11 -5.46 -0.39
CA LEU A 57 1.30 -4.62 -0.20
C LEU A 57 2.53 -5.20 -0.88
N ILE A 58 2.80 -6.50 -0.69
CA ILE A 58 4.00 -7.11 -1.29
C ILE A 58 3.89 -7.16 -2.82
N GLU A 59 2.73 -7.50 -3.36
CA GLU A 59 2.51 -7.54 -4.81
C GLU A 59 2.66 -6.15 -5.44
N LEU A 60 2.04 -5.13 -4.85
CA LEU A 60 2.17 -3.75 -5.30
C LEU A 60 3.63 -3.27 -5.21
N ALA A 61 4.29 -3.50 -4.07
CA ALA A 61 5.67 -3.06 -3.87
C ALA A 61 6.63 -3.68 -4.90
N VAL A 62 6.51 -4.98 -5.20
CA VAL A 62 7.33 -5.64 -6.21
C VAL A 62 7.07 -5.08 -7.61
N LYS A 63 5.81 -4.92 -8.00
CA LYS A 63 5.44 -4.39 -9.32
C LYS A 63 5.91 -2.95 -9.50
N LEU A 64 5.63 -2.08 -8.53
CA LEU A 64 6.09 -0.68 -8.53
C LEU A 64 7.62 -0.60 -8.56
N ARG A 65 8.31 -1.44 -7.79
CA ARG A 65 9.78 -1.48 -7.76
C ARG A 65 10.39 -1.89 -9.08
N THR A 66 9.73 -2.78 -9.83
CA THR A 66 10.13 -3.18 -11.18
C THR A 66 9.98 -2.02 -12.16
N PHE A 67 8.97 -1.17 -11.97
CA PHE A 67 8.76 -0.01 -12.84
C PHE A 67 9.78 1.11 -12.68
N ASP A 68 10.48 1.17 -11.55
CA ASP A 68 11.63 2.06 -11.32
C ASP A 68 12.71 1.93 -12.41
N GLU A 69 12.81 0.76 -13.07
CA GLU A 69 13.76 0.56 -14.18
C GLU A 69 13.35 1.34 -15.44
N PHE A 70 12.06 1.60 -15.64
CA PHE A 70 11.52 2.27 -16.83
C PHE A 70 11.26 3.75 -16.62
N CYS A 71 10.84 4.11 -15.41
CA CYS A 71 10.54 5.44 -14.93
C CYS A 71 11.07 5.49 -13.49
N PRO A 72 12.27 6.05 -13.26
CA PRO A 72 12.83 6.13 -11.92
C PRO A 72 11.88 6.85 -10.97
N PHE A 73 11.77 6.36 -9.74
CA PHE A 73 11.04 7.08 -8.70
C PHE A 73 11.62 8.47 -8.51
N ASP A 74 10.73 9.45 -8.39
CA ASP A 74 11.14 10.78 -7.98
C ASP A 74 11.74 10.74 -6.56
N PRO A 75 12.73 11.60 -6.28
CA PRO A 75 13.32 11.69 -4.95
C PRO A 75 12.38 12.37 -3.94
N GLU A 76 11.19 12.79 -4.35
CA GLU A 76 10.17 13.42 -3.51
C GLU A 76 9.78 12.49 -2.35
N ASN A 77 9.80 13.05 -1.14
CA ASN A 77 9.52 12.33 0.09
C ASN A 77 8.08 12.65 0.49
N ASP A 78 7.15 11.76 0.15
CA ASP A 78 5.71 12.00 0.26
C ASP A 78 5.02 11.08 1.27
N ILE A 79 5.75 10.11 1.85
CA ILE A 79 5.20 9.13 2.78
C ILE A 79 5.84 9.33 4.14
N ASP A 80 5.01 9.70 5.11
CA ASP A 80 5.44 9.88 6.49
C ASP A 80 5.64 8.52 7.17
N ILE A 81 6.84 8.29 7.69
CA ILE A 81 7.18 7.17 8.55
C ILE A 81 7.44 7.64 9.97
N TYR A 82 7.24 6.73 10.92
CA TYR A 82 7.43 7.00 12.33
C TYR A 82 8.26 5.90 12.99
N GLU A 83 9.46 6.26 13.44
CA GLU A 83 10.31 5.42 14.29
C GLU A 83 10.02 5.77 15.75
N ASN A 84 9.39 4.87 16.51
CA ASN A 84 9.05 5.06 17.94
C ASN A 84 8.00 6.15 18.26
N LYS A 85 6.94 6.27 17.45
CA LYS A 85 5.77 7.18 17.65
C LYS A 85 6.04 8.68 17.68
N THR A 86 7.30 9.12 17.82
CA THR A 86 7.67 10.53 17.97
C THR A 86 8.62 11.01 16.89
N ASN A 87 9.46 10.14 16.30
CA ASN A 87 10.37 10.54 15.23
C ASN A 87 9.67 10.41 13.88
N LYS A 88 9.16 11.52 13.37
CA LYS A 88 8.56 11.63 12.04
C LYS A 88 9.64 11.90 11.00
N GLU A 89 9.74 11.04 10.00
CA GLU A 89 10.57 11.26 8.82
C GLU A 89 9.71 11.06 7.57
N SER A 90 9.97 11.81 6.50
CA SER A 90 9.33 11.53 5.22
C SER A 90 10.27 10.74 4.32
N LYS A 91 9.74 9.73 3.62
CA LYS A 91 10.47 8.87 2.70
C LYS A 91 9.76 8.79 1.37
N ASN A 92 10.54 8.56 0.32
CA ASN A 92 10.01 8.34 -1.02
C ASN A 92 9.40 6.93 -1.17
N LEU A 93 8.58 6.78 -2.20
CA LEU A 93 7.92 5.52 -2.54
C LEU A 93 8.89 4.36 -2.76
N ARG A 94 10.07 4.63 -3.35
CA ARG A 94 11.11 3.62 -3.56
C ARG A 94 11.57 3.01 -2.24
N PHE A 95 11.81 3.84 -1.24
CA PHE A 95 12.21 3.40 0.10
C PHE A 95 11.13 2.50 0.70
N ILE A 96 9.86 2.92 0.65
CA ILE A 96 8.75 2.15 1.21
C ILE A 96 8.59 0.81 0.49
N CYS A 97 8.63 0.78 -0.85
CA CYS A 97 8.60 -0.47 -1.62
C CYS A 97 9.72 -1.42 -1.21
N ASN A 98 10.96 -0.93 -1.11
CA ASN A 98 12.08 -1.75 -0.67
C ASN A 98 11.89 -2.31 0.75
N LYS A 99 11.34 -1.51 1.67
CA LYS A 99 11.10 -1.95 3.05
C LYS A 99 9.97 -2.97 3.15
N ILE A 100 8.91 -2.83 2.36
CA ILE A 100 7.85 -3.85 2.25
C ILE A 100 8.45 -5.17 1.73
N ILE A 101 9.24 -5.12 0.66
CA ILE A 101 9.85 -6.31 0.03
C ILE A 101 10.78 -7.07 0.98
N HIS A 102 11.46 -6.35 1.87
CA HIS A 102 12.46 -6.90 2.79
C HIS A 102 12.00 -6.96 4.25
N ALA A 103 10.71 -6.80 4.52
CA ALA A 103 10.18 -6.93 5.88
C ALA A 103 10.20 -8.39 6.33
N ASP A 104 10.69 -8.62 7.55
CA ASP A 104 10.56 -9.90 8.24
C ASP A 104 9.16 -10.04 8.86
N GLU A 105 8.57 -8.93 9.32
CA GLU A 105 7.24 -8.90 9.92
C GLU A 105 6.42 -7.70 9.43
N VAL A 106 5.12 -7.96 9.23
CA VAL A 106 4.09 -6.97 8.91
C VAL A 106 2.98 -7.07 9.95
N HIS A 107 2.70 -5.96 10.63
CA HIS A 107 1.65 -5.85 11.65
C HIS A 107 0.64 -4.77 11.25
N LEU A 108 -0.64 -5.12 11.36
CA LEU A 108 -1.73 -4.15 11.25
C LEU A 108 -1.88 -3.43 12.59
N ASP A 109 -1.84 -2.11 12.59
CA ASP A 109 -1.99 -1.31 13.80
C ASP A 109 -3.47 -1.05 14.06
N TYR A 110 -4.07 -1.90 14.89
CA TYR A 110 -5.46 -1.77 15.29
C TYR A 110 -5.67 -0.58 16.22
N GLN A 111 -6.67 0.22 15.90
CA GLN A 111 -7.13 1.36 16.66
C GLN A 111 -8.33 0.95 17.51
N GLY A 112 -8.46 1.58 18.68
CA GLY A 112 -9.65 1.50 19.52
C GLY A 112 -9.97 2.91 20.03
N ASN A 113 -11.23 3.16 20.35
CA ASN A 113 -11.66 4.46 20.87
C ASN A 113 -12.46 4.26 22.15
N ARG A 114 -12.14 5.09 23.16
CA ARG A 114 -12.78 5.08 24.49
C ARG A 114 -14.30 5.34 24.45
N ASN A 115 -14.78 5.92 23.35
CA ASN A 115 -16.21 6.15 23.11
C ASN A 115 -16.97 4.88 22.70
N TYR A 116 -16.27 3.81 22.34
CA TYR A 116 -16.84 2.51 22.05
C TYR A 116 -16.60 1.53 23.21
N ASN A 117 -17.29 0.39 23.17
CA ASN A 117 -17.06 -0.68 24.15
C ASN A 117 -15.58 -1.10 24.13
N ASN A 118 -15.00 -1.50 25.28
CA ASN A 118 -13.56 -1.72 25.45
C ASN A 118 -12.95 -2.73 24.45
N ASP A 119 -13.77 -3.60 23.89
CA ASP A 119 -13.33 -4.62 22.93
C ASP A 119 -13.38 -4.16 21.46
N PHE A 120 -13.94 -2.98 21.17
CA PHE A 120 -14.11 -2.45 19.81
C PHE A 120 -12.78 -1.94 19.27
N THR A 121 -12.26 -2.67 18.29
CA THR A 121 -11.03 -2.34 17.57
C THR A 121 -11.23 -2.50 16.07
N TRP A 122 -10.64 -1.60 15.29
CA TRP A 122 -10.63 -1.68 13.83
C TRP A 122 -9.23 -1.34 13.31
N TRP A 123 -8.93 -1.74 12.08
CA TRP A 123 -7.71 -1.29 11.42
C TRP A 123 -8.01 0.00 10.65
N GLY A 124 -7.21 1.04 10.88
CA GLY A 124 -7.40 2.37 10.28
C GLY A 124 -6.33 2.73 9.25
N GLY A 125 -5.74 1.74 8.57
CA GLY A 125 -4.76 1.99 7.49
C GLY A 125 -3.30 2.03 7.92
N GLN A 126 -2.99 2.08 9.22
CA GLN A 126 -1.61 2.09 9.69
C GLN A 126 -1.01 0.69 9.78
N ILE A 127 0.22 0.54 9.32
CA ILE A 127 0.96 -0.72 9.46
C ILE A 127 2.34 -0.47 10.03
N THR A 128 2.81 -1.41 10.84
CA THR A 128 4.19 -1.48 11.32
C THR A 128 4.95 -2.53 10.53
N LEU A 129 6.08 -2.12 9.96
CA LEU A 129 7.04 -3.01 9.31
C LEU A 129 8.27 -3.16 10.19
N SER A 130 8.82 -4.37 10.22
CA SER A 130 10.13 -4.61 10.80
C SER A 130 10.98 -5.55 9.96
N GLY A 131 12.29 -5.40 10.07
CA GLY A 131 13.22 -6.31 9.42
C GLY A 131 14.67 -5.99 9.75
N LYS A 132 15.59 -6.61 9.00
CA LYS A 132 17.03 -6.43 9.20
C LYS A 132 17.71 -5.89 7.95
N GLN A 133 18.76 -5.10 8.15
CA GLN A 133 19.67 -4.64 7.12
C GLN A 133 21.11 -4.82 7.62
N GLY A 134 21.76 -5.90 7.17
CA GLY A 134 23.05 -6.32 7.72
C GLY A 134 22.92 -6.65 9.20
N LYS A 135 23.62 -5.90 10.06
CA LYS A 135 23.57 -6.07 11.52
C LYS A 135 22.50 -5.23 12.22
N ASN A 136 21.87 -4.28 11.51
CA ASN A 136 20.93 -3.34 12.11
C ASN A 136 19.49 -3.83 11.91
N SER A 137 18.70 -3.86 12.98
CA SER A 137 17.25 -4.01 12.90
C SER A 137 16.61 -2.64 12.65
N TRP A 138 15.52 -2.63 11.89
CA TRP A 138 14.70 -1.45 11.65
C TRP A 138 13.24 -1.77 11.95
N VAL A 139 12.51 -0.79 12.49
CA VAL A 139 11.08 -0.86 12.78
C VAL A 139 10.50 0.53 12.58
N PHE A 140 9.45 0.64 11.77
CA PHE A 140 8.71 1.89 11.61
C PHE A 140 7.26 1.59 11.21
N PHE A 141 6.38 2.55 11.41
CA PHE A 141 5.02 2.49 10.88
C PHE A 141 4.74 3.63 9.92
N PHE A 142 3.80 3.42 8.99
CA PHE A 142 3.36 4.41 8.02
C PHE A 142 1.88 4.19 7.67
N ASP A 143 1.28 5.17 6.99
CA ASP A 143 -0.09 5.10 6.51
C ASP A 143 -0.17 4.47 5.11
N VAL A 144 -0.92 3.38 4.98
CA VAL A 144 -1.12 2.69 3.70
C VAL A 144 -1.81 3.58 2.67
N VAL A 145 -2.67 4.52 3.09
CA VAL A 145 -3.32 5.46 2.17
C VAL A 145 -2.29 6.40 1.55
N GLN A 146 -1.35 6.93 2.33
CA GLN A 146 -0.25 7.76 1.78
C GLN A 146 0.61 6.97 0.78
N PHE A 147 0.92 5.72 1.08
CA PHE A 147 1.61 4.84 0.14
C PHE A 147 0.81 4.64 -1.16
N CYS A 148 -0.51 4.42 -1.06
CA CYS A 148 -1.37 4.29 -2.23
C CYS A 148 -1.40 5.56 -3.06
N ASP A 149 -1.53 6.73 -2.44
CA ASP A 149 -1.54 8.03 -3.12
C ASP A 149 -0.22 8.26 -3.88
N SER A 150 0.93 8.09 -3.21
CA SER A 150 2.23 8.20 -3.89
C SER A 150 2.40 7.19 -5.02
N ALA A 151 1.88 5.97 -4.87
CA ALA A 151 1.91 4.96 -5.92
C ALA A 151 1.05 5.33 -7.12
N ILE A 152 -0.13 5.91 -6.90
CA ILE A 152 -1.02 6.42 -7.96
C ILE A 152 -0.31 7.53 -8.74
N ASP A 153 0.30 8.50 -8.05
CA ASP A 153 1.04 9.59 -8.68
C ASP A 153 2.20 9.07 -9.54
N PHE A 154 2.94 8.09 -9.01
CA PHE A 154 3.99 7.42 -9.77
C PHE A 154 3.45 6.72 -11.02
N LEU A 155 2.33 5.99 -10.91
CA LEU A 155 1.72 5.29 -12.04
C LEU A 155 1.21 6.26 -13.12
N TYR A 156 0.71 7.44 -12.75
CA TYR A 156 0.35 8.48 -13.72
C TYR A 156 1.56 9.00 -14.49
N LYS A 157 2.69 9.28 -13.81
CA LYS A 157 3.95 9.66 -14.45
C LYS A 157 4.44 8.56 -15.39
N MET A 158 4.38 7.30 -14.94
CA MET A 158 4.80 6.13 -15.70
C MET A 158 3.94 5.92 -16.96
N GLN A 159 2.62 6.13 -16.86
CA GLN A 159 1.71 6.08 -18.00
C GLN A 159 2.10 7.08 -19.10
N GLN A 160 2.39 8.33 -18.73
CA GLN A 160 2.84 9.35 -19.69
C GLN A 160 4.15 8.95 -20.39
N VAL A 161 5.08 8.33 -19.65
CA VAL A 161 6.33 7.81 -20.22
C VAL A 161 6.05 6.66 -21.20
N ILE A 162 5.19 5.70 -20.85
CA ILE A 162 4.82 4.59 -21.75
C ILE A 162 4.16 5.13 -23.02
N GLU A 163 3.17 5.99 -22.90
CA GLU A 163 2.44 6.56 -24.03
C GLU A 163 3.40 7.29 -24.98
N SER A 164 4.28 8.14 -24.44
CA SER A 164 5.27 8.86 -25.25
C SER A 164 6.28 7.94 -25.97
N LYS A 165 6.66 6.81 -25.35
CA LYS A 165 7.55 5.80 -25.97
C LYS A 165 6.81 5.00 -27.04
N GLN A 166 5.53 4.67 -26.82
CA GLN A 166 4.71 3.94 -27.78
C GLN A 166 4.43 4.76 -29.03
N THR A 167 4.04 6.03 -28.91
CA THR A 167 3.81 6.91 -30.07
C THR A 167 5.05 7.08 -30.95
N LYS A 168 6.24 6.97 -30.36
CA LYS A 168 7.53 7.05 -31.07
C LYS A 168 8.03 5.69 -31.58
N SER A 169 7.28 4.61 -31.40
CA SER A 169 7.68 3.27 -31.83
C SER A 169 7.60 3.15 -33.35
N ASN A 170 8.71 2.74 -33.97
CA ASN A 170 8.83 2.58 -35.42
C ASN A 170 7.77 1.62 -36.00
N ASP A 171 7.34 0.62 -35.23
CA ASP A 171 6.34 -0.35 -35.69
C ASP A 171 4.96 0.30 -35.90
N LEU A 172 4.65 1.40 -35.19
CA LEU A 172 3.42 2.18 -35.41
C LEU A 172 3.60 3.22 -36.52
N LEU A 173 4.80 3.79 -36.64
CA LEU A 173 5.13 4.78 -37.68
C LEU A 173 5.24 4.16 -39.09
N GLN A 174 5.51 2.85 -39.20
CA GLN A 174 5.53 2.13 -40.48
C GLN A 174 4.13 1.86 -41.06
N HIS A 175 3.07 2.11 -40.29
CA HIS A 175 1.68 1.89 -40.69
C HIS A 175 0.82 3.17 -40.71
N SER A 176 1.45 4.34 -40.52
CA SER A 176 0.83 5.67 -40.60
C SER A 176 1.30 6.42 -41.85
#